data_AF-A0A3D2PWS8-F1
#
_entry.id   AF-A0A3D2PWS8-F1
#
_cell.length_a   1.000
_cell.length_b   1.000
_cell.length_c   1.000
_cell.angle_alpha   90.00
_cell.angle_beta   90.00
_cell.angle_gamma   90.00
#
_symmetry.space_group_name_H-M   'P 1'
#
loop_
_entity.id
_entity.type
_entity.pdbx_description
1 polymer ?
#
loop_
_entity_poly.entity_id
_entity_poly.type
_entity_poly.pdbx_seq_one_letter_code
_entity_poly.pdbx_strand_id
1 'polypeptide(L)' 'LYSHGFRGQIFATTATSELCNIMLKDSAHIQMFEAEWRNRKARRAGLPEVVPLYDMDDAQGVLEHFVPCDYNKIIE' A
#
# COMPACT_ATOMS: atom_id res chain seq x y z
N LEU A 1 2.90 -4.80 6.47
CA LEU A 1 2.96 -4.27 7.86
C LEU A 1 1.66 -3.57 8.24
N TYR A 2 1.23 -2.54 7.51
CA TYR A 2 -0.01 -1.81 7.82
C TYR A 2 -1.26 -2.70 7.84
N SER A 3 -1.51 -3.47 6.78
CA SER A 3 -2.60 -4.46 6.71
C SER A 3 -2.49 -5.57 7.76
N HIS A 4 -1.31 -5.73 8.38
CA HIS A 4 -1.03 -6.71 9.43
C HIS A 4 -1.02 -6.09 10.84
N GLY A 5 -1.52 -4.85 10.99
CA GLY A 5 -1.73 -4.19 12.29
C GLY A 5 -0.69 -3.14 12.69
N PHE A 6 0.30 -2.83 11.85
CA PHE A 6 1.23 -1.72 12.14
C PHE A 6 0.48 -0.38 12.14
N ARG A 7 0.67 0.42 13.20
CA ARG A 7 0.09 1.78 13.35
C ARG A 7 1.09 2.81 13.86
N GLY A 8 2.40 2.53 13.78
CA GLY A 8 3.45 3.48 14.15
C GLY A 8 3.65 4.56 13.08
N GLN A 9 4.53 5.52 13.36
CA GLN A 9 4.95 6.54 12.40
C GLN A 9 5.98 5.98 11.40
N ILE A 10 5.92 6.47 10.16
CA ILE A 10 6.82 6.11 9.07
C ILE A 10 7.64 7.35 8.73
N PHE A 11 8.88 7.39 9.19
CA PHE A 11 9.79 8.49 8.91
C PHE A 11 10.48 8.29 7.56
N ALA A 12 10.38 9.28 6.70
CA ALA A 12 11.03 9.29 5.39
C ALA A 12 11.38 10.73 5.00
N THR A 13 12.24 10.91 4.01
CA THR A 13 12.46 12.26 3.47
C THR A 13 11.18 12.79 2.82
N THR A 14 11.06 14.11 2.71
CA THR A 14 9.92 14.76 2.06
C THR A 14 9.69 14.21 0.65
N ALA A 15 10.76 14.11 -0.16
CA ALA A 15 10.70 13.58 -1.52
C ALA A 15 10.21 12.12 -1.56
N THR A 16 10.65 11.27 -0.63
CA THR A 16 10.17 9.88 -0.54
C THR A 16 8.70 9.82 -0.13
N SER A 17 8.26 10.66 0.82
CA SER A 17 6.87 10.69 1.27
C SER A 17 5.92 11.09 0.14
N GLU A 18 6.30 12.11 -0.64
CA GLU A 18 5.55 12.55 -1.83
C GLU A 18 5.49 11.46 -2.91
N LEU A 19 6.61 10.80 -3.18
CA LEU A 19 6.65 9.69 -4.13
C LEU A 19 5.77 8.52 -3.66
N CYS A 20 5.85 8.14 -2.38
CA CYS A 20 5.03 7.08 -1.82
C CYS A 20 3.53 7.37 -1.91
N ASN A 21 3.11 8.64 -1.79
CA ASN A 21 1.69 9.04 -1.91
C ASN A 21 1.07 8.67 -3.26
N ILE A 22 1.83 8.72 -4.36
CA ILE A 22 1.35 8.29 -5.67
C ILE A 22 1.62 6.79 -5.91
N MET A 23 2.81 6.31 -5.55
CA MET A 23 3.24 4.95 -5.84
C MET A 23 2.39 3.89 -5.12
N LEU A 24 2.04 4.12 -3.86
CA LEU A 24 1.27 3.15 -3.08
C LEU A 24 -0.16 3.00 -3.59
N LYS A 25 -0.79 4.10 -4.01
CA LYS A 25 -2.14 4.09 -4.60
C LYS A 25 -2.16 3.40 -5.95
N ASP A 26 -1.18 3.69 -6.81
CA ASP A 26 -1.03 3.03 -8.10
C ASP A 26 -0.82 1.52 -7.94
N SER A 27 0.10 1.12 -7.03
CA SER A 27 0.35 -0.29 -6.76
C SER A 27 -0.87 -1.02 -6.17
N ALA A 28 -1.64 -0.39 -5.27
CA ALA A 28 -2.91 -0.95 -4.79
C ALA A 28 -3.89 -1.18 -5.95
N HIS A 29 -4.04 -0.20 -6.83
CA HIS A 29 -4.92 -0.30 -7.99
C HIS A 29 -4.52 -1.47 -8.91
N ILE A 30 -3.22 -1.58 -9.24
CA ILE A 30 -2.67 -2.67 -10.06
C ILE A 30 -2.95 -4.03 -9.39
N GLN A 31 -2.64 -4.17 -8.10
CA GLN A 31 -2.83 -5.44 -7.39
C GLN A 31 -4.30 -5.88 -7.34
N MET A 32 -5.22 -4.94 -7.06
CA MET A 32 -6.65 -5.22 -7.06
C MET A 32 -7.14 -5.67 -8.43
N PHE A 33 -6.70 -4.99 -9.50
CA PHE A 33 -7.07 -5.34 -10.87
C PHE A 33 -6.53 -6.72 -11.28
N GLU A 34 -5.28 -7.03 -10.94
CA GLU A 34 -4.68 -8.34 -11.20
C GLU A 34 -5.41 -9.45 -10.43
N ALA A 35 -5.73 -9.23 -9.15
CA ALA A 35 -6.50 -10.17 -8.35
C ALA A 35 -7.89 -10.42 -8.97
N GLU A 36 -8.60 -9.36 -9.38
CA GLU A 36 -9.90 -9.49 -10.04
C GLU A 36 -9.80 -10.31 -11.34
N TRP A 37 -8.79 -10.01 -12.18
CA TRP A 37 -8.57 -10.74 -13.42
C TRP A 37 -8.24 -12.21 -13.19
N ARG A 38 -7.41 -12.54 -12.19
CA ARG A 38 -7.10 -13.92 -11.79
C ARG A 38 -8.34 -14.62 -11.25
N ASN A 39 -9.16 -13.95 -10.45
CA ASN A 39 -10.38 -14.51 -9.87
C ASN A 39 -11.44 -14.83 -10.93
N ARG A 40 -11.55 -14.01 -11.98
CA ARG A 40 -12.40 -14.33 -13.14
C ARG A 40 -12.02 -15.67 -13.79
N LYS A 41 -10.73 -16.00 -13.85
CA LYS A 41 -10.25 -17.29 -14.36
C LYS A 41 -10.42 -18.42 -13.34
N ALA A 42 -10.09 -18.16 -12.07
CA ALA A 42 -10.19 -19.13 -10.99
C ALA A 42 -11.63 -19.62 -10.80
N ARG A 43 -12.62 -18.71 -10.81
CA ARG A 43 -14.05 -19.06 -10.74
C ARG A 43 -14.52 -19.99 -11.85
N ARG A 44 -14.00 -19.81 -13.08
CA ARG A 44 -14.30 -20.71 -14.20
C ARG A 44 -13.67 -22.08 -14.05
N ALA A 45 -12.55 -22.16 -13.33
CA ALA A 45 -11.79 -23.39 -13.09
C ALA A 45 -12.11 -24.06 -11.75
N GLY A 46 -13.01 -23.50 -10.92
CA GLY A 46 -13.30 -23.99 -9.57
C GLY A 46 -12.14 -23.85 -8.58
N LEU A 47 -11.20 -22.93 -8.85
CA LEU A 47 -10.05 -22.66 -8.00
C LEU A 47 -10.36 -21.57 -6.95
N PRO A 48 -9.64 -21.55 -5.81
CA PRO A 48 -9.82 -20.52 -4.80
C PRO A 48 -9.49 -19.14 -5.35
N GLU A 49 -10.16 -18.12 -4.78
CA GLU A 49 -9.88 -16.73 -5.11
C GLU A 49 -8.57 -16.25 -4.51
N VAL A 50 -7.90 -15.37 -5.24
CA VAL A 50 -6.69 -14.66 -4.86
C VAL A 50 -7.11 -13.32 -4.28
N VAL A 51 -6.55 -12.98 -3.13
CA VAL A 51 -6.72 -11.68 -2.47
C VAL A 51 -5.46 -10.84 -2.76
N PRO A 52 -5.58 -9.54 -3.07
CA PRO A 52 -4.42 -8.66 -3.21
C PRO A 52 -3.66 -8.55 -1.87
N LEU A 53 -2.38 -8.15 -1.90
CA LEU A 53 -1.59 -8.04 -0.66
C LEU A 53 -2.06 -6.88 0.23
N TYR A 54 -2.60 -5.85 -0.40
CA TYR A 54 -3.27 -4.72 0.23
C TYR A 54 -4.20 -4.04 -0.80
N ASP A 55 -5.18 -3.30 -0.33
CA ASP A 55 -6.13 -2.58 -1.16
C ASP A 55 -5.91 -1.05 -1.11
N MET A 56 -6.86 -0.29 -1.69
CA MET A 56 -6.79 1.18 -1.71
C MET A 56 -6.95 1.78 -0.31
N ASP A 57 -7.74 1.15 0.56
CA ASP A 57 -7.97 1.65 1.92
C ASP A 57 -6.73 1.44 2.78
N ASP A 58 -6.04 0.30 2.62
CA ASP A 58 -4.73 0.05 3.20
C ASP A 58 -3.70 1.09 2.73
N ALA A 59 -3.66 1.40 1.43
CA ALA A 59 -2.73 2.36 0.86
C ALA A 59 -3.00 3.79 1.36
N GLN A 60 -4.27 4.20 1.40
CA GLN A 60 -4.66 5.50 1.92
C GLN A 60 -4.38 5.60 3.44
N GLY A 61 -4.70 4.54 4.18
CA GLY A 61 -4.49 4.45 5.61
C GLY A 61 -3.01 4.51 5.98
N VAL A 62 -2.12 3.78 5.29
CA VAL A 62 -0.67 3.83 5.60
C VAL A 62 -0.05 5.19 5.29
N LEU A 63 -0.59 5.93 4.32
CA LEU A 63 -0.09 7.26 3.95
C LEU A 63 -0.30 8.30 5.05
N GLU A 64 -1.32 8.14 5.90
CA GLU A 64 -1.55 8.99 7.08
C GLU A 64 -0.48 8.82 8.17
N HIS A 65 0.31 7.74 8.10
CA HIS A 65 1.37 7.46 9.06
C HIS A 65 2.72 8.04 8.63
N PHE A 66 2.85 8.60 7.43
CA PHE A 66 4.10 9.20 6.97
C PHE A 66 4.42 10.51 7.70
N VAL A 67 5.66 10.62 8.17
CA VAL A 67 6.21 11.83 8.79
C VAL A 67 7.40 12.29 7.94
N PRO A 68 7.21 13.30 7.07
CA PRO A 68 8.29 13.81 6.23
C PRO A 68 9.37 14.49 7.07
N CYS A 69 10.63 14.16 6.79
CA CYS A 69 11.81 14.60 7.52
C CYS A 69 12.79 15.32 6.58
N ASP A 70 13.32 16.45 7.03
CA ASP A 70 14.41 17.13 6.34
C ASP A 70 15.74 16.42 6.56
N TYR A 71 16.68 16.60 5.61
CA TYR A 71 18.04 16.11 5.80
C TYR A 71 18.69 16.72 7.05
N ASN A 72 19.43 15.89 7.79
CA ASN A 72 20.16 16.27 9.00
C ASN A 72 19.28 16.78 10.16
N LYS A 73 17.97 16.60 10.09
CA LYS A 73 17.06 16.87 11.21
C LYS A 73 17.07 15.68 12.17
N ILE A 74 17.36 15.94 13.44
CA ILE A 74 17.21 14.95 14.51
C ILE A 74 15.73 14.91 14.90
N ILE A 75 15.16 13.71 14.94
CA ILE A 75 13.79 13.45 15.39
C ILE A 75 13.93 12.84 16.79
N GLU A 76 13.29 13.47 17.79
CA GLU A 76 13.23 13.01 19.19
C GLU A 76 11.93 12.21 19.47
#